data_AF-A0A3P5Z2F1-F1
#
_entry.id   AF-A0A3P5Z2F1-F1
#
_cell.length_a   1.000
_cell.length_b   1.000
_cell.length_c   1.000
_cell.angle_alpha   90.00
_cell.angle_beta   90.00
_cell.angle_gamma   90.00
#
_symmetry.space_group_name_H-M   'P 1'
#
loop_
_entity.id
_entity.type
_entity.pdbx_description
1 polymer ?
#
loop_
_entity_poly.entity_id
_entity_poly.type
_entity_poly.pdbx_seq_one_letter_code
_entity_poly.pdbx_strand_id
1 'polypeptide(L)'
;MDLKVIRSNLRERERERERERERERERERETRLGNLRSFTFRELHVSTDGFSSKNILGAGGFGNVYRGNLGEGTMVAVKRLKDVNGTTGDSQFRTELEMISLAVHMNLLRLIGYCKTSSERLLVYTYMINGSVALKLKSKPALDWTMRKKIAIGAARGLLYLHEQCYPKIIHRDVKAANILLDECFEAVVGDFGFVKLLNHEDSHSSEKTDVFGFGILLLELITGLRALEFVS
;
A
#
# COMPACT_ATOMS: atom_id res chain seq x y z
N MET A 1 23.58 22.94 -45.04
CA MET A 1 23.04 22.59 -43.71
C MET A 1 23.65 21.26 -43.28
N ASP A 2 24.25 21.19 -42.09
CA ASP A 2 25.01 20.03 -41.63
C ASP A 2 24.09 18.91 -41.15
N LEU A 3 24.28 17.69 -41.68
CA LEU A 3 23.50 16.49 -41.36
C LEU A 3 23.55 16.15 -39.86
N LYS A 4 24.61 16.55 -39.14
CA LYS A 4 24.70 16.39 -37.68
C LYS A 4 23.68 17.26 -36.94
N VAL A 5 23.48 18.50 -37.39
CA VAL A 5 22.55 19.45 -36.76
C VAL A 5 21.11 18.99 -36.94
N ILE A 6 20.76 18.50 -38.14
CA ILE A 6 19.43 17.96 -38.44
C ILE A 6 19.11 16.75 -37.55
N ARG A 7 20.06 15.81 -37.39
CA ARG A 7 19.89 14.64 -36.51
C ARG A 7 19.77 15.00 -35.03
N SER A 8 20.50 16.02 -34.57
CA SER A 8 20.39 16.51 -33.18
C SER A 8 19.01 17.10 -32.91
N ASN A 9 18.52 17.96 -33.81
CA ASN A 9 17.21 18.60 -33.68
C ASN A 9 16.05 17.60 -33.74
N LEU A 10 16.18 16.52 -34.54
CA LEU A 10 15.19 15.43 -34.58
C LEU A 10 15.14 14.67 -33.25
N ARG A 11 16.28 14.32 -32.66
CA ARG A 11 16.34 13.64 -31.34
C ARG A 11 15.79 14.50 -30.22
N GLU A 12 16.03 15.80 -30.25
CA GLU A 12 15.53 16.74 -29.24
C GLU A 12 13.99 16.86 -29.32
N ARG A 13 13.45 16.97 -30.54
CA ARG A 13 11.99 16.94 -30.78
C ARG A 13 11.33 15.63 -30.38
N GLU A 14 11.98 14.48 -30.57
CA GLU A 14 11.48 13.19 -30.10
C GLU A 14 11.42 13.12 -28.58
N ARG A 15 12.48 13.57 -27.89
CA ARG A 15 12.50 13.65 -26.41
C ARG A 15 11.43 14.59 -25.86
N GLU A 16 11.20 15.71 -26.52
CA GLU A 16 10.18 16.68 -26.11
C GLU A 16 8.76 16.10 -26.28
N ARG A 17 8.49 15.42 -27.40
CA ARG A 17 7.23 14.69 -27.61
C ARG A 17 7.02 13.55 -26.61
N GLU A 18 8.08 12.84 -26.24
CA GLU A 18 8.00 11.77 -25.24
C GLU A 18 7.67 12.33 -23.85
N ARG A 19 8.31 13.44 -23.45
CA ARG A 19 7.98 14.17 -22.21
C ARG A 19 6.54 14.70 -22.20
N GLU A 20 6.06 15.18 -23.34
CA GLU A 20 4.68 15.69 -23.46
C GLU A 20 3.65 14.55 -23.31
N ARG A 21 3.89 13.41 -23.96
CA ARG A 21 3.08 12.19 -23.78
C ARG A 21 3.11 11.66 -22.35
N GLU A 22 4.26 11.74 -21.68
CA GLU A 22 4.39 11.33 -20.28
C GLU A 22 3.58 12.24 -19.36
N ARG A 23 3.63 13.56 -19.57
CA ARG A 23 2.80 14.54 -18.84
C ARG A 23 1.30 14.34 -19.07
N GLU A 24 0.90 14.02 -20.30
CA GLU A 24 -0.49 13.75 -20.63
C GLU A 24 -1.00 12.48 -19.94
N ARG A 25 -0.20 11.39 -19.95
CA ARG A 25 -0.49 10.16 -19.18
C ARG A 25 -0.54 10.41 -17.68
N GLU A 26 0.31 11.28 -17.15
CA GLU A 26 0.31 11.65 -15.73
C GLU A 26 -0.95 12.42 -15.35
N ARG A 27 -1.38 13.38 -16.19
CA ARG A 27 -2.66 14.11 -15.99
C ARG A 27 -3.88 13.20 -16.07
N GLU A 28 -3.91 12.28 -17.03
CA GLU A 28 -4.98 11.28 -17.12
C GLU A 28 -5.01 10.38 -15.90
N ARG A 29 -3.84 9.96 -15.38
CA ARG A 29 -3.74 9.19 -14.14
C ARG A 29 -4.23 9.99 -12.94
N GLU A 30 -3.83 11.25 -12.80
CA GLU A 30 -4.33 12.12 -11.73
C GLU A 30 -5.86 12.27 -11.78
N THR A 31 -6.43 12.34 -12.99
CA THR A 31 -7.88 12.36 -13.19
C THR A 31 -8.56 11.04 -12.75
N ARG A 32 -7.87 9.90 -12.83
CA ARG A 32 -8.34 8.57 -12.39
C ARG A 32 -8.17 8.31 -10.90
N LEU A 33 -7.42 9.13 -10.16
CA LEU A 33 -7.19 8.95 -8.71
C LEU A 33 -8.43 9.25 -7.84
N GLY A 34 -9.58 9.58 -8.45
CA GLY A 34 -10.85 9.77 -7.75
C GLY A 34 -10.78 10.88 -6.70
N ASN A 35 -11.48 10.70 -5.58
CA ASN A 35 -11.55 11.67 -4.48
C ASN A 35 -10.31 11.69 -3.57
N LEU A 36 -9.14 11.21 -4.04
CA LEU A 36 -7.92 11.27 -3.24
C LEU A 36 -7.51 12.71 -2.97
N ARG A 37 -7.21 12.99 -1.71
CA ARG A 37 -6.71 14.30 -1.33
C ARG A 37 -5.21 14.40 -1.63
N SER A 38 -4.83 15.40 -2.41
CA SER A 38 -3.42 15.82 -2.53
C SER A 38 -3.03 16.65 -1.31
N PHE A 39 -2.14 16.11 -0.49
CA PHE A 39 -1.63 16.74 0.71
C PHE A 39 -0.33 17.49 0.43
N THR A 40 -0.13 18.62 1.10
CA THR A 40 1.18 19.28 1.09
C THR A 40 2.13 18.58 2.05
N PHE A 41 3.44 18.61 1.75
CA PHE A 41 4.43 18.04 2.67
C PHE A 41 4.38 18.72 4.05
N ARG A 42 4.21 20.04 4.08
CA ARG A 42 4.11 20.82 5.33
C ARG A 42 2.95 20.34 6.19
N GLU A 43 1.79 20.08 5.58
CA GLU A 43 0.62 19.56 6.30
C GLU A 43 0.93 18.20 6.95
N LEU A 44 1.49 17.26 6.19
CA LEU A 44 1.84 15.94 6.74
C LEU A 44 2.97 16.02 7.78
N HIS A 45 3.92 16.92 7.58
CA HIS A 45 4.98 17.20 8.54
C HIS A 45 4.41 17.68 9.87
N VAL A 46 3.49 18.65 9.87
CA VAL A 46 2.82 19.13 11.09
C VAL A 46 1.98 18.02 11.71
N SER A 47 1.18 17.31 10.91
CA SER A 47 0.28 16.25 11.40
C SER A 47 1.01 15.11 12.13
N THR A 48 2.28 14.88 11.80
CA THR A 48 3.11 13.80 12.33
C THR A 48 4.12 14.27 13.38
N ASP A 49 4.01 15.50 13.87
CA ASP A 49 4.98 16.14 14.78
C ASP A 49 6.40 16.10 14.20
N GLY A 50 6.53 16.51 12.93
CA GLY A 50 7.80 16.54 12.21
C GLY A 50 8.35 15.16 11.86
N PHE A 51 7.50 14.15 11.65
CA PHE A 51 7.89 12.75 11.50
C PHE A 51 8.68 12.22 12.70
N SER A 52 8.26 12.61 13.90
CA SER A 52 8.86 12.20 15.17
C SER A 52 8.91 10.68 15.31
N SER A 53 10.02 10.15 15.84
CA SER A 53 10.18 8.71 16.11
C SER A 53 9.13 8.18 17.09
N LYS A 54 8.60 9.05 17.95
CA LYS A 54 7.52 8.77 18.90
C LYS A 54 6.22 8.33 18.21
N ASN A 55 6.03 8.78 16.96
CA ASN A 55 4.85 8.50 16.16
C ASN A 55 5.04 7.31 15.20
N ILE A 56 6.17 6.60 15.23
CA ILE A 56 6.39 5.45 14.33
C ILE A 56 5.43 4.31 14.69
N LEU A 57 4.63 3.90 13.72
CA LEU A 57 3.77 2.72 13.76
C LEU A 57 4.48 1.49 13.19
N GLY A 58 5.39 1.70 12.23
CA GLY A 58 6.19 0.65 11.61
C GLY A 58 7.38 1.22 10.84
N ALA A 59 8.46 0.46 10.78
CA ALA A 59 9.67 0.83 10.05
C ALA A 59 10.24 -0.40 9.33
N GLY A 60 10.70 -0.21 8.10
CA GLY A 60 11.28 -1.29 7.29
C GLY A 60 12.02 -0.79 6.07
N GLY A 61 12.32 -1.73 5.15
CA GLY A 61 13.03 -1.45 3.90
C GLY A 61 12.27 -0.49 2.98
N PHE A 62 10.95 -0.50 3.04
CA PHE A 62 10.09 0.32 2.17
C PHE A 62 9.85 1.74 2.69
N GLY A 63 10.23 2.02 3.93
CA GLY A 63 9.95 3.31 4.54
C GLY A 63 9.56 3.21 6.00
N ASN A 64 9.04 4.34 6.50
CA ASN A 64 8.52 4.45 7.84
C ASN A 64 7.04 4.86 7.75
N VAL A 65 6.22 4.30 8.64
CA VAL A 65 4.81 4.65 8.79
C VAL A 65 4.65 5.40 10.10
N TYR A 66 4.07 6.60 10.02
CA TYR A 66 3.87 7.49 11.16
C TYR A 66 2.39 7.64 11.47
N ARG A 67 2.05 7.72 12.76
CA ARG A 67 0.77 8.20 13.24
C ARG A 67 0.70 9.70 12.99
N GLY A 68 -0.38 10.16 12.35
CA GLY A 68 -0.64 11.57 12.12
C GLY A 68 -2.03 11.99 12.58
N ASN A 69 -2.22 13.26 12.89
CA ASN A 69 -3.51 13.87 13.19
C ASN A 69 -3.74 15.06 12.25
N LEU A 70 -4.72 14.96 11.35
CA LEU A 70 -5.03 15.99 10.36
C LEU A 70 -5.86 17.17 10.92
N GLY A 71 -6.11 17.20 12.23
CA GLY A 71 -7.01 18.15 12.89
C GLY A 71 -8.35 17.51 13.24
N GLU A 72 -9.05 18.12 14.19
CA GLU A 72 -10.39 17.70 14.66
C GLU A 72 -10.48 16.23 15.12
N GLY A 73 -9.35 15.62 15.49
CA GLY A 73 -9.28 14.22 15.92
C GLY A 73 -9.18 13.21 14.77
N THR A 74 -9.05 13.66 13.51
CA THR A 74 -8.90 12.78 12.35
C THR A 74 -7.53 12.13 12.34
N MET A 75 -7.46 10.91 12.84
CA MET A 75 -6.25 10.10 12.90
C MET A 75 -5.95 9.42 11.56
N VAL A 76 -4.69 9.49 11.13
CA VAL A 76 -4.20 8.88 9.89
C VAL A 76 -2.89 8.12 10.10
N ALA A 77 -2.58 7.23 9.16
CA ALA A 77 -1.28 6.60 9.04
C ALA A 77 -0.57 7.16 7.78
N VAL A 78 0.60 7.77 7.96
CA VAL A 78 1.39 8.39 6.90
C VAL A 78 2.59 7.49 6.60
N LYS A 79 2.55 6.77 5.48
CA LYS A 79 3.67 5.97 4.97
C LYS A 79 4.58 6.87 4.14
N ARG A 80 5.77 7.15 4.66
CA ARG A 80 6.83 7.88 3.95
C ARG A 80 7.80 6.89 3.35
N LEU A 81 7.78 6.77 2.03
CA LEU A 81 8.61 5.81 1.31
C LEU A 81 10.07 6.25 1.29
N LYS A 82 10.99 5.29 1.39
CA LYS A 82 12.42 5.51 1.18
C LYS A 82 12.74 5.40 -0.31
N ASP A 83 13.92 5.88 -0.70
CA ASP A 83 14.47 5.70 -2.05
C ASP A 83 13.61 6.29 -3.19
N VAL A 84 13.27 7.58 -3.07
CA VAL A 84 12.46 8.30 -4.08
C VAL A 84 13.21 8.47 -5.41
N ASN A 85 14.54 8.42 -5.39
CA ASN A 85 15.38 8.48 -6.59
C ASN A 85 15.68 7.08 -7.18
N GLY A 86 15.34 6.01 -6.46
CA GLY A 86 15.45 4.64 -6.94
C GLY A 86 14.17 4.16 -7.62
N THR A 87 14.27 3.04 -8.33
CA THR A 87 13.15 2.48 -9.11
C THR A 87 12.09 1.83 -8.22
N THR A 88 12.46 1.32 -7.04
CA THR A 88 11.55 0.54 -6.19
C THR A 88 10.52 1.41 -5.48
N GLY A 89 10.94 2.47 -4.79
CA GLY A 89 10.04 3.32 -3.99
C GLY A 89 8.98 4.03 -4.83
N ASP A 90 9.37 4.61 -5.96
CA ASP A 90 8.42 5.26 -6.88
C ASP A 90 7.47 4.24 -7.55
N SER A 91 7.96 3.04 -7.87
CA SER A 91 7.11 1.96 -8.39
C SER A 91 6.07 1.50 -7.36
N GLN A 92 6.46 1.33 -6.10
CA GLN A 92 5.51 1.00 -5.03
C GLN A 92 4.47 2.12 -4.86
N PHE A 93 4.92 3.38 -4.83
CA PHE A 93 4.04 4.54 -4.75
C PHE A 93 2.98 4.53 -5.86
N ARG A 94 3.40 4.37 -7.12
CA ARG A 94 2.51 4.31 -8.28
C ARG A 94 1.55 3.12 -8.19
N THR A 95 2.05 1.96 -7.78
CA THR A 95 1.22 0.75 -7.64
C THR A 95 0.12 0.95 -6.59
N GLU A 96 0.46 1.51 -5.42
CA GLU A 96 -0.53 1.79 -4.37
C GLU A 96 -1.53 2.88 -4.76
N LEU A 97 -1.11 3.87 -5.57
CA LEU A 97 -2.02 4.86 -6.13
C LEU A 97 -2.98 4.27 -7.16
N GLU A 98 -2.49 3.44 -8.09
CA GLU A 98 -3.32 2.82 -9.13
C GLU A 98 -4.40 1.92 -8.51
N MET A 99 -4.08 1.25 -7.40
CA MET A 99 -4.98 0.38 -6.66
C MET A 99 -6.29 1.04 -6.23
N ILE A 100 -6.30 2.34 -5.94
CA ILE A 100 -7.52 2.99 -5.45
C ILE A 100 -8.66 3.00 -6.47
N SER A 101 -8.31 3.05 -7.76
CA SER A 101 -9.30 3.07 -8.83
C SER A 101 -9.91 1.69 -9.10
N LEU A 102 -9.27 0.63 -8.59
CA LEU A 102 -9.57 -0.76 -8.94
C LEU A 102 -10.26 -1.52 -7.80
N ALA A 103 -10.02 -1.12 -6.55
CA ALA A 103 -10.44 -1.89 -5.39
C ALA A 103 -10.93 -1.01 -4.23
N VAL A 104 -12.18 -1.23 -3.82
CA VAL A 104 -12.76 -0.62 -2.61
C VAL A 104 -13.59 -1.68 -1.90
N HIS A 105 -13.18 -2.04 -0.68
CA HIS A 105 -13.86 -3.04 0.11
C HIS A 105 -13.57 -2.82 1.61
N MET A 106 -14.52 -3.18 2.49
CA MET A 106 -14.40 -2.93 3.93
C MET A 106 -13.19 -3.62 4.59
N ASN A 107 -12.77 -4.76 4.05
CA ASN A 107 -11.59 -5.49 4.51
C ASN A 107 -10.31 -5.14 3.73
N LEU A 108 -10.25 -4.00 3.01
CA LEU A 108 -9.04 -3.48 2.37
C LEU A 108 -8.70 -2.10 2.92
N LEU A 109 -7.40 -1.82 3.10
CA LEU A 109 -6.94 -0.58 3.70
C LEU A 109 -7.20 0.58 2.74
N ARG A 110 -8.05 1.51 3.18
CA ARG A 110 -8.42 2.68 2.38
C ARG A 110 -7.31 3.74 2.40
N LEU A 111 -6.80 4.02 1.21
CA LEU A 111 -5.97 5.20 0.93
C LEU A 111 -6.85 6.46 0.91
N ILE A 112 -6.48 7.47 1.69
CA ILE A 112 -7.17 8.76 1.84
C ILE A 112 -6.56 9.81 0.90
N GLY A 113 -5.25 9.75 0.70
CA GLY A 113 -4.53 10.71 -0.12
C GLY A 113 -3.06 10.42 -0.21
N TYR A 114 -2.36 11.36 -0.81
CA TYR A 114 -0.94 11.25 -1.06
C TYR A 114 -0.26 12.61 -1.02
N CYS A 115 1.05 12.61 -0.88
CA CYS A 115 1.91 13.77 -1.13
C CYS A 115 3.04 13.34 -2.05
N LYS A 116 3.20 14.05 -3.17
CA LYS A 116 4.27 13.85 -4.14
C LYS A 116 5.01 15.16 -4.32
N THR A 117 6.31 15.16 -4.06
CA THR A 117 7.22 16.28 -4.39
C THR A 117 8.39 15.75 -5.22
N SER A 118 9.35 16.60 -5.57
CA SER A 118 10.58 16.12 -6.23
C SER A 118 11.36 15.12 -5.38
N SER A 119 11.31 15.24 -4.05
CA SER A 119 12.11 14.43 -3.12
C SER A 119 11.29 13.52 -2.22
N GLU A 120 9.95 13.60 -2.27
CA GLU A 120 9.09 12.90 -1.33
C GLU A 120 7.98 12.11 -2.03
N ARG A 121 7.67 10.96 -1.44
CA ARG A 121 6.52 10.10 -1.76
C ARG A 121 5.88 9.68 -0.44
N LEU A 122 4.70 10.22 -0.15
CA LEU A 122 3.93 9.86 1.03
C LEU A 122 2.54 9.38 0.65
N LEU A 123 2.08 8.34 1.33
CA LEU A 123 0.75 7.79 1.21
C LEU A 123 0.04 7.94 2.57
N VAL A 124 -1.21 8.39 2.53
CA VAL A 124 -2.01 8.68 3.73
C VAL A 124 -3.16 7.70 3.78
N TYR A 125 -3.22 6.88 4.83
CA TYR A 125 -4.26 5.87 5.03
C TYR A 125 -5.10 6.17 6.26
N THR A 126 -6.25 5.51 6.32
CA THR A 126 -7.05 5.44 7.55
C THR A 126 -6.23 4.80 8.67
N TYR A 127 -6.23 5.42 9.85
CA TYR A 127 -5.50 4.89 11.00
C TYR A 127 -6.20 3.66 11.59
N MET A 128 -5.46 2.58 11.76
CA MET A 128 -5.93 1.32 12.34
C MET A 128 -5.50 1.26 13.82
N ILE A 129 -6.43 1.59 14.72
CA ILE A 129 -6.14 1.83 16.13
C ILE A 129 -5.60 0.60 16.86
N ASN A 130 -6.02 -0.60 16.46
CA ASN A 130 -5.56 -1.85 17.05
C ASN A 130 -4.27 -2.40 16.40
N GLY A 131 -3.67 -1.65 15.47
CA GLY A 131 -2.41 -1.99 14.82
C GLY A 131 -2.52 -3.23 13.93
N SER A 132 -1.38 -3.88 13.69
CA SER A 132 -1.34 -5.13 12.91
C SER A 132 -1.67 -6.36 13.76
N VAL A 133 -2.16 -7.41 13.12
CA VAL A 133 -2.37 -8.72 13.75
C VAL A 133 -1.05 -9.24 14.34
N ALA A 134 0.08 -9.08 13.66
CA ALA A 134 1.38 -9.49 14.18
C ALA A 134 1.75 -8.79 15.50
N LEU A 135 1.43 -7.50 15.64
CA LEU A 135 1.62 -6.78 16.90
C LEU A 135 0.64 -7.30 17.96
N LYS A 136 -0.63 -7.47 17.60
CA LYS A 136 -1.68 -7.84 18.54
C LYS A 136 -1.53 -9.26 19.07
N LEU A 137 -1.02 -10.19 18.27
CA LEU A 137 -0.69 -11.57 18.71
C LEU A 137 0.34 -11.61 19.83
N LYS A 138 1.26 -10.63 19.89
CA LYS A 138 2.29 -10.51 20.93
C LYS A 138 1.84 -9.70 22.15
N SER A 139 0.72 -8.98 22.02
CA SER A 139 0.21 -8.09 23.06
C SER A 139 -0.49 -8.85 24.20
N LYS A 140 -0.60 -8.22 25.37
CA LYS A 140 -1.39 -8.72 26.50
C LYS A 140 -2.58 -7.77 26.78
N PRO A 141 -3.81 -8.28 26.92
CA PRO A 141 -4.22 -9.66 26.70
C PRO A 141 -4.09 -10.05 25.21
N ALA A 142 -3.73 -11.32 24.97
CA ALA A 142 -3.65 -11.86 23.62
C ALA A 142 -5.05 -11.97 23.01
N LEU A 143 -5.11 -12.01 21.67
CA LEU A 143 -6.34 -12.29 20.95
C LEU A 143 -6.89 -13.67 21.34
N ASP A 144 -8.16 -13.73 21.73
CA ASP A 144 -8.84 -15.00 21.95
C ASP A 144 -9.13 -15.73 20.62
N TRP A 145 -9.59 -16.97 20.72
CA TRP A 145 -9.87 -17.79 19.55
C TRP A 145 -10.99 -17.24 18.68
N THR A 146 -12.03 -16.65 19.28
CA THR A 146 -13.15 -16.08 18.56
C THR A 146 -12.70 -14.92 17.68
N MET A 147 -11.86 -14.04 18.22
CA MET A 147 -11.29 -12.91 17.51
C MET A 147 -10.33 -13.36 16.41
N ARG A 148 -9.47 -14.34 16.67
CA ARG A 148 -8.56 -14.91 15.65
C ARG A 148 -9.34 -15.46 14.45
N LYS A 149 -10.42 -16.20 14.68
CA LYS A 149 -11.30 -16.69 13.62
C LYS A 149 -11.96 -15.54 12.84
N LYS A 150 -12.48 -14.53 13.55
CA LYS A 150 -13.08 -13.35 12.93
C LYS A 150 -12.09 -12.65 11.99
N ILE A 151 -10.86 -12.47 12.45
CA ILE A 151 -9.76 -11.87 11.67
C ILE A 151 -9.46 -12.69 10.41
N ALA A 152 -9.34 -14.01 10.53
CA ALA A 152 -9.10 -14.89 9.38
C ALA A 152 -10.21 -14.76 8.33
N ILE A 153 -11.47 -14.73 8.75
CA ILE A 153 -12.63 -14.57 7.86
C ILE A 153 -12.60 -13.20 7.17
N GLY A 154 -12.34 -12.12 7.91
CA GLY A 154 -12.26 -10.77 7.34
C GLY A 154 -11.13 -10.65 6.31
N ALA A 155 -9.95 -11.18 6.61
CA ALA A 155 -8.83 -11.21 5.67
C ALA A 155 -9.17 -12.03 4.41
N ALA A 156 -9.79 -13.20 4.57
CA ALA A 156 -10.23 -14.03 3.44
C ALA A 156 -11.25 -13.30 2.54
N ARG A 157 -12.19 -12.56 3.13
CA ARG A 157 -13.14 -11.73 2.36
C ARG A 157 -12.44 -10.65 1.54
N GLY A 158 -11.46 -9.97 2.12
CA GLY A 158 -10.64 -8.99 1.41
C GLY A 158 -9.89 -9.60 0.23
N LEU A 159 -9.26 -10.76 0.42
CA LEU A 159 -8.54 -11.47 -0.64
C LEU A 159 -9.47 -12.01 -1.74
N LEU A 160 -10.61 -12.59 -1.35
CA LEU A 160 -11.63 -13.06 -2.30
C LEU A 160 -12.12 -11.92 -3.20
N TYR A 161 -12.34 -10.73 -2.63
CA TYR A 161 -12.72 -9.55 -3.40
C TYR A 161 -11.65 -9.17 -4.44
N LEU A 162 -10.36 -9.18 -4.06
CA LEU A 162 -9.26 -8.87 -4.97
C LEU A 162 -9.14 -9.90 -6.11
N HIS A 163 -9.38 -11.17 -5.83
CA HIS A 163 -9.22 -12.26 -6.79
C HIS A 163 -10.43 -12.37 -7.73
N GLU A 164 -11.64 -12.39 -7.18
CA GLU A 164 -12.83 -12.78 -7.94
C GLU A 164 -13.70 -11.60 -8.37
N GLN A 165 -13.59 -10.44 -7.71
CA GLN A 165 -14.52 -9.32 -7.91
C GLN A 165 -13.84 -8.09 -8.52
N CYS A 166 -12.51 -8.03 -8.54
CA CYS A 166 -11.78 -6.99 -9.22
C CYS A 166 -11.53 -7.35 -10.70
N TYR A 167 -11.59 -6.35 -11.56
CA TYR A 167 -11.20 -6.47 -12.97
C TYR A 167 -10.28 -5.30 -13.37
N PRO A 168 -9.01 -5.55 -13.71
CA PRO A 168 -8.33 -6.86 -13.76
C PRO A 168 -8.19 -7.52 -12.37
N LYS A 169 -7.93 -8.84 -12.35
CA LYS A 169 -7.67 -9.59 -11.12
C LYS A 169 -6.45 -9.03 -10.41
N ILE A 170 -6.52 -8.91 -9.08
CA ILE A 170 -5.48 -8.26 -8.27
C ILE A 170 -4.82 -9.31 -7.36
N ILE A 171 -3.53 -9.56 -7.55
CA ILE A 171 -2.74 -10.43 -6.66
C ILE A 171 -1.94 -9.57 -5.69
N HIS A 172 -2.13 -9.77 -4.40
CA HIS A 172 -1.51 -8.96 -3.34
C HIS A 172 -0.02 -9.22 -3.17
N ARG A 173 0.40 -10.48 -3.20
CA ARG A 173 1.79 -11.00 -3.10
C ARG A 173 2.54 -10.77 -1.79
N ASP A 174 1.91 -10.22 -0.75
CA ASP A 174 2.55 -10.00 0.56
C ASP A 174 1.57 -10.23 1.73
N VAL A 175 0.79 -11.31 1.65
CA VAL A 175 -0.18 -11.68 2.69
C VAL A 175 0.55 -12.29 3.89
N LYS A 176 0.47 -11.63 5.06
CA LYS A 176 1.05 -12.05 6.35
C LYS A 176 0.42 -11.27 7.50
N ALA A 177 0.56 -11.73 8.75
CA ALA A 177 -0.02 -11.06 9.92
C ALA A 177 0.43 -9.60 10.11
N ALA A 178 1.61 -9.23 9.61
CA ALA A 178 2.09 -7.84 9.67
C ALA A 178 1.31 -6.89 8.75
N ASN A 179 0.71 -7.41 7.69
CA ASN A 179 -0.03 -6.65 6.68
C ASN A 179 -1.55 -6.77 6.83
N ILE A 180 -2.02 -7.50 7.84
CA ILE A 180 -3.42 -7.46 8.27
C ILE A 180 -3.51 -6.48 9.44
N LEU A 181 -4.24 -5.39 9.25
CA LEU A 181 -4.48 -4.36 10.24
C LEU A 181 -5.86 -4.54 10.89
N LEU A 182 -6.04 -3.93 12.05
CA LEU A 182 -7.25 -4.04 12.87
C LEU A 182 -7.83 -2.66 13.15
N ASP A 183 -9.08 -2.47 12.75
CA ASP A 183 -9.85 -1.27 13.09
C ASP A 183 -10.29 -1.28 14.56
N GLU A 184 -11.11 -0.30 14.95
CA GLU A 184 -11.65 -0.17 16.31
C GLU A 184 -12.50 -1.35 16.79
N CYS A 185 -13.17 -2.04 15.85
CA CYS A 185 -14.04 -3.20 16.10
C CYS A 185 -13.29 -4.54 15.97
N PHE A 186 -11.96 -4.50 15.83
CA PHE A 186 -11.11 -5.66 15.51
C PHE A 186 -11.53 -6.36 14.21
N GLU A 187 -12.09 -5.63 13.25
CA GLU A 187 -12.26 -6.14 11.89
C GLU A 187 -10.91 -6.17 11.19
N ALA A 188 -10.69 -7.23 10.41
CA ALA A 188 -9.46 -7.37 9.64
C ALA A 188 -9.49 -6.51 8.38
N VAL A 189 -8.41 -5.78 8.16
CA VAL A 189 -8.21 -4.91 7.00
C VAL A 189 -6.88 -5.27 6.35
N VAL A 190 -6.91 -5.80 5.13
CA VAL A 190 -5.72 -6.15 4.35
C VAL A 190 -5.05 -4.85 3.86
N GLY A 191 -3.77 -4.68 4.13
CA GLY A 191 -2.99 -3.51 3.75
C GLY A 191 -1.63 -3.84 3.13
N ASP A 192 -0.89 -2.78 2.79
CA ASP A 192 0.40 -2.82 2.07
C ASP A 192 0.31 -3.39 0.63
N PHE A 193 -0.15 -2.55 -0.29
CA PHE A 193 -0.37 -2.92 -1.69
C PHE A 193 0.84 -2.62 -2.58
N GLY A 194 2.01 -2.30 -2.02
CA GLY A 194 3.21 -1.92 -2.77
C GLY A 194 3.72 -3.02 -3.70
N PHE A 195 3.27 -4.26 -3.53
CA PHE A 195 3.66 -5.42 -4.32
C PHE A 195 2.54 -5.98 -5.17
N VAL A 196 1.44 -5.27 -5.37
CA VAL A 196 0.35 -5.81 -6.19
C VAL A 196 0.81 -6.17 -7.61
N LYS A 197 0.18 -7.20 -8.19
CA LYS A 197 0.23 -7.49 -9.62
C LYS A 197 -1.18 -7.59 -10.18
N LEU A 198 -1.43 -6.87 -11.28
CA LEU A 198 -2.67 -6.98 -12.06
C LEU A 198 -2.52 -8.12 -13.07
N LEU A 199 -3.54 -8.97 -13.17
CA LEU A 199 -3.58 -10.10 -14.10
C LEU A 199 -4.91 -10.13 -14.84
N ASN A 200 -4.86 -10.52 -16.11
CA ASN A 200 -6.07 -10.93 -16.82
C ASN A 200 -6.55 -12.25 -16.24
N HIS A 201 -7.87 -12.44 -16.17
CA HIS A 201 -8.46 -13.66 -15.61
C HIS A 201 -8.04 -14.94 -16.37
N GLU A 202 -7.68 -14.82 -17.65
CA GLU A 202 -7.24 -15.93 -18.50
C GLU A 202 -5.82 -16.45 -18.18
N ASP A 203 -4.96 -15.65 -17.54
CA ASP A 203 -3.54 -15.99 -17.26
C ASP A 203 -3.30 -16.43 -15.79
N SER A 204 -4.35 -16.70 -15.02
CA SER A 204 -4.36 -16.41 -13.57
C SER A 204 -4.01 -17.56 -12.60
N HIS A 205 -4.17 -18.83 -12.99
CA HIS A 205 -4.16 -19.95 -12.04
C HIS A 205 -2.86 -20.17 -11.24
N SER A 206 -1.69 -19.80 -11.78
CA SER A 206 -0.41 -20.00 -11.07
C SER A 206 -0.09 -18.89 -10.07
N SER A 207 -0.62 -17.69 -10.27
CA SER A 207 -0.24 -16.51 -9.49
C SER A 207 -1.07 -16.31 -8.22
N GLU A 208 -2.36 -16.65 -8.24
CA GLU A 208 -3.25 -16.65 -7.06
C GLU A 208 -2.75 -17.58 -5.95
N LYS A 209 -2.09 -18.69 -6.33
CA LYS A 209 -1.53 -19.64 -5.37
C LYS A 209 -0.53 -18.99 -4.42
N THR A 210 0.09 -17.87 -4.82
CA THR A 210 0.97 -17.08 -3.94
C THR A 210 0.19 -16.47 -2.77
N ASP A 211 -0.97 -15.87 -3.03
CA ASP A 211 -1.80 -15.26 -1.98
C ASP A 211 -2.46 -16.33 -1.11
N VAL A 212 -2.89 -17.45 -1.70
CA VAL A 212 -3.43 -18.60 -0.94
C VAL A 212 -2.37 -19.17 -0.01
N PHE A 213 -1.12 -19.29 -0.48
CA PHE A 213 0.01 -19.70 0.35
C PHE A 213 0.26 -18.71 1.50
N GLY A 214 0.33 -17.41 1.20
CA GLY A 214 0.50 -16.37 2.21
C GLY A 214 -0.66 -16.33 3.23
N PHE A 215 -1.89 -16.59 2.79
CA PHE A 215 -3.04 -16.76 3.68
C PHE A 215 -2.87 -17.98 4.60
N GLY A 216 -2.36 -19.10 4.09
CA GLY A 216 -1.98 -20.26 4.91
C GLY A 216 -0.97 -19.91 6.01
N ILE A 217 0.04 -19.10 5.68
CA ILE A 217 1.01 -18.59 6.67
C ILE A 217 0.31 -17.72 7.72
N LEU A 218 -0.55 -16.78 7.31
CA LEU A 218 -1.36 -15.98 8.23
C LEU A 218 -2.17 -16.85 9.21
N LEU A 219 -2.78 -17.95 8.73
CA LEU A 219 -3.51 -18.87 9.59
C LEU A 219 -2.60 -19.53 10.63
N LEU A 220 -1.38 -19.95 10.24
CA LEU A 220 -0.41 -20.51 11.17
C LEU A 220 -0.01 -19.48 12.24
N GLU A 221 0.24 -18.24 11.84
CA GLU A 221 0.55 -17.14 12.77
C GLU A 221 -0.62 -16.89 13.74
N LEU A 222 -1.86 -16.90 13.23
CA LEU A 222 -3.06 -16.74 14.05
C LEU A 222 -3.27 -17.90 15.02
N ILE A 223 -2.99 -19.15 14.64
CA ILE A 223 -3.17 -20.32 15.50
C ILE A 223 -2.10 -20.34 16.60
N THR A 224 -0.84 -20.18 16.21
CA THR A 224 0.31 -20.35 17.11
C THR A 224 0.64 -19.10 17.93
N GLY A 225 0.33 -17.91 17.41
CA GLY A 225 0.84 -16.64 17.92
C GLY A 225 2.31 -16.37 17.61
N LEU A 226 2.98 -17.23 16.83
CA LEU A 226 4.38 -17.10 16.42
C LEU A 226 4.47 -16.49 15.02
N ARG A 227 5.62 -15.88 14.70
CA ARG A 227 5.88 -15.40 13.33
C ARG A 227 6.31 -16.54 12.43
N ALA A 228 5.99 -16.43 11.14
CA ALA A 228 6.40 -17.41 10.13
C ALA A 228 7.91 -17.74 10.14
N LEU A 229 8.76 -16.73 10.36
CA LEU A 229 10.22 -16.89 10.40
C LEU A 229 10.72 -17.61 11.65
N GLU A 230 9.93 -17.68 12.72
CA GLU A 230 10.28 -18.37 13.98
C GLU A 230 10.07 -19.90 13.87
N PHE A 231 9.51 -20.40 12.75
CA PHE A 231 9.38 -21.85 12.49
C PHE A 231 10.58 -22.46 11.76
N VAL A 232 11.50 -21.63 11.27
CA VAL A 232 12.68 -22.05 10.47
C VAL A 232 13.97 -21.96 11.29
N SER A 233 13.85 -21.61 12.58
CA SER A 233 14.93 -21.46 13.56
C SER A 233 14.78 -22.48 14.67
#